data_AF-A0A2G9PMS2-F1
#
_entry.id   AF-A0A2G9PMS2-F1
#
_cell.length_a   1.000
_cell.length_b   1.000
_cell.length_c   1.000
_cell.angle_alpha   90.00
_cell.angle_beta   90.00
_cell.angle_gamma   90.00
#
_symmetry.space_group_name_H-M   'P 1'
#
loop_
_entity.id
_entity.type
_entity.pdbx_description
1 polymer ?
#
loop_
_entity_poly.entity_id
_entity_poly.type
_entity_poly.pdbx_seq_one_letter_code
_entity_poly.pdbx_strand_id
1 'polypeptide(L)'
;MIGRLIWKVIKRMLGVLLFIVVVFAVNLMDLFINSVAFDSAVRFLNGNIGIIIAMSLIFLAGEVFALFRFPFNLPTPIFKAVGSIYVITFVLNTINFLDFMIKGTASDVLKGIGFMAYPIVFLVVLIVGYINIFSKGLAKKPQQHQHQTIRHHRVQARRKKKR
;
A
#
# COMPACT_ATOMS: atom_id res chain seq x y z
N MET A 1 20.75 -7.42 9.17
CA MET A 1 19.88 -6.58 8.30
C MET A 1 18.64 -7.35 7.83
N ILE A 2 18.80 -8.63 7.48
CA ILE A 2 17.75 -9.56 7.04
C ILE A 2 16.61 -9.75 8.07
N GLY A 3 16.91 -9.91 9.36
CA GLY A 3 15.86 -10.09 10.39
C GLY A 3 14.84 -8.94 10.48
N ARG A 4 15.27 -7.68 10.25
CA ARG A 4 14.35 -6.52 10.22
C ARG A 4 13.47 -6.49 8.98
N LEU A 5 13.90 -7.09 7.88
CA LEU A 5 13.14 -7.20 6.64
C LEU A 5 12.06 -8.26 6.78
N ILE A 6 12.44 -9.45 7.27
CA ILE A 6 11.54 -10.57 7.53
C ILE A 6 10.42 -10.14 8.49
N TRP A 7 10.76 -9.43 9.58
CA TRP A 7 9.77 -8.95 10.54
C TRP A 7 8.73 -7.99 9.93
N LYS A 8 9.15 -7.11 9.00
CA LYS A 8 8.21 -6.20 8.31
C LYS A 8 7.25 -6.95 7.40
N VAL A 9 7.74 -7.95 6.67
CA VAL A 9 6.91 -8.78 5.78
C VAL A 9 5.91 -9.59 6.60
N ILE A 10 6.34 -10.23 7.69
CA ILE A 10 5.47 -11.02 8.57
C ILE A 10 4.32 -10.19 9.12
N LYS A 11 4.60 -8.98 9.62
CA LYS A 11 3.53 -8.08 10.14
C LYS A 11 2.47 -7.75 9.11
N ARG A 12 2.83 -7.72 7.82
CA ARG A 12 1.91 -7.38 6.74
C ARG A 12 1.15 -8.60 6.24
N MET A 13 1.80 -9.77 6.18
CA MET A 13 1.13 -11.03 5.93
C MET A 13 0.12 -11.38 7.04
N LEU A 14 0.36 -10.95 8.27
CA LEU A 14 -0.58 -11.11 9.37
C LEU A 14 -1.95 -10.46 9.08
N GLY A 15 -1.98 -9.31 8.41
CA GLY A 15 -3.24 -8.66 8.03
C GLY A 15 -4.04 -9.49 7.03
N VAL A 16 -3.35 -10.07 6.04
CA VAL A 16 -3.97 -10.97 5.04
C VAL A 16 -4.47 -12.25 5.71
N LEU A 17 -3.66 -12.83 6.60
CA LEU A 17 -4.03 -14.03 7.34
C LEU A 17 -5.27 -13.78 8.23
N LEU A 18 -5.28 -12.66 8.96
CA LEU A 18 -6.41 -12.27 9.80
C LEU A 18 -7.66 -12.05 8.95
N PHE A 19 -7.53 -11.43 7.78
CA PHE A 19 -8.64 -11.28 6.85
C PHE A 19 -9.20 -12.63 6.39
N ILE A 20 -8.34 -13.59 6.01
CA ILE A 20 -8.78 -14.95 5.62
C ILE A 20 -9.51 -15.65 6.77
N VAL A 21 -9.01 -15.53 8.01
CA VAL A 21 -9.67 -16.10 9.20
C VAL A 21 -11.06 -15.49 9.39
N VAL A 22 -11.21 -14.17 9.22
CA VAL A 22 -12.52 -13.51 9.30
C VAL A 22 -13.46 -14.01 8.21
N VAL A 23 -12.99 -14.11 6.96
CA VAL A 23 -13.80 -14.65 5.85
C VAL A 23 -14.26 -16.06 6.15
N PHE A 24 -13.36 -16.92 6.64
CA PHE A 24 -13.69 -18.30 7.00
C PHE A 24 -14.74 -18.35 8.12
N ALA A 25 -14.56 -17.54 9.18
CA ALA A 25 -15.51 -17.46 10.28
C ALA A 25 -16.89 -16.99 9.83
N VAL A 26 -16.96 -15.96 8.98
CA VAL A 26 -18.23 -15.43 8.43
C VAL A 26 -18.94 -16.48 7.57
N ASN A 27 -18.19 -17.24 6.76
CA ASN A 27 -18.75 -18.37 5.99
C ASN A 27 -19.29 -19.48 6.89
N LEU A 28 -18.61 -19.77 8.01
CA LEU A 28 -19.08 -20.78 8.96
C LEU A 28 -20.37 -20.33 9.66
N MET A 29 -20.46 -19.04 10.00
CA MET A 29 -21.65 -18.46 10.63
C MET A 29 -22.88 -18.47 9.71
N ASP A 30 -22.68 -18.45 8.39
CA ASP A 30 -23.76 -18.53 7.39
C ASP A 30 -24.58 -19.81 7.51
N LEU A 31 -23.97 -20.90 7.99
CA LEU A 31 -24.67 -22.17 8.25
C LEU A 31 -25.68 -22.09 9.40
N PHE A 32 -25.56 -21.08 10.26
CA PHE A 32 -26.38 -20.94 11.47
C PHE A 32 -27.29 -19.71 11.43
N ILE A 33 -27.00 -18.72 10.58
CA ILE A 33 -27.73 -17.44 10.53
C ILE A 33 -28.63 -17.41 9.29
N ASN A 34 -29.93 -17.64 9.50
CA ASN A 34 -30.94 -17.53 8.44
C ASN A 34 -31.41 -16.08 8.28
N SER A 35 -30.59 -15.24 7.64
CA SER A 35 -30.94 -13.85 7.33
C SER A 35 -30.48 -13.48 5.91
N VAL A 36 -31.40 -12.93 5.11
CA VAL A 36 -31.12 -12.46 3.75
C VAL A 36 -29.99 -11.42 3.73
N ALA A 37 -29.95 -10.55 4.74
CA ALA A 37 -28.90 -9.54 4.88
C ALA A 37 -27.53 -10.17 5.15
N PHE A 38 -27.50 -11.22 5.98
CA PHE A 38 -26.27 -11.92 6.32
C PHE A 38 -25.72 -12.69 5.12
N ASP A 39 -26.55 -13.48 4.46
CA ASP A 39 -26.20 -14.22 3.25
C ASP A 39 -25.72 -13.27 2.12
N SER A 40 -26.38 -12.12 1.95
CA SER A 40 -25.92 -11.09 1.00
C SER A 40 -24.52 -10.57 1.35
N ALA A 41 -24.20 -10.36 2.63
CA ALA A 41 -22.88 -9.93 3.08
C ALA A 41 -21.81 -11.02 2.88
N VAL A 42 -22.15 -12.29 3.16
CA VAL A 42 -21.28 -13.45 2.93
C VAL A 42 -20.97 -13.58 1.44
N ARG A 43 -21.99 -13.50 0.57
CA ARG A 43 -21.83 -13.53 -0.89
C ARG A 43 -20.99 -12.36 -1.41
N PHE A 44 -21.20 -11.15 -0.89
CA PHE A 44 -20.35 -10.00 -1.21
C PHE A 44 -18.89 -10.27 -0.85
N LEU A 45 -18.64 -10.74 0.37
CA LEU A 45 -17.28 -11.02 0.84
C LEU A 45 -16.60 -12.07 -0.03
N ASN A 46 -17.29 -13.18 -0.29
CA ASN A 46 -16.82 -14.28 -1.14
C ASN A 46 -16.53 -13.84 -2.58
N GLY A 47 -17.41 -13.01 -3.16
CA GLY A 47 -17.21 -12.45 -4.50
C GLY A 47 -15.99 -11.52 -4.62
N ASN A 48 -15.52 -10.96 -3.50
CA ASN A 48 -14.38 -10.06 -3.46
C ASN A 48 -13.09 -10.70 -2.94
N ILE A 49 -13.09 -11.97 -2.49
CA ILE A 49 -11.89 -12.66 -1.98
C ILE A 49 -10.73 -12.58 -2.99
N GLY A 50 -11.01 -12.84 -4.27
CA GLY A 50 -9.99 -12.80 -5.32
C GLY A 50 -9.32 -11.43 -5.45
N ILE A 51 -10.11 -10.36 -5.39
CA ILE A 51 -9.62 -8.97 -5.45
C ILE A 51 -8.74 -8.68 -4.23
N ILE A 52 -9.15 -9.12 -3.04
CA ILE A 52 -8.44 -8.86 -1.79
C ILE A 52 -7.12 -9.62 -1.73
N ILE A 53 -7.10 -10.87 -2.17
CA ILE A 53 -5.86 -11.65 -2.31
C ILE A 53 -4.94 -11.01 -3.34
N ALA A 54 -5.45 -10.66 -4.52
CA ALA A 54 -4.67 -10.05 -5.59
C ALA A 54 -4.03 -8.73 -5.14
N MET A 55 -4.81 -7.80 -4.56
CA MET A 55 -4.27 -6.52 -4.09
C MET A 55 -3.21 -6.72 -3.00
N SER A 56 -3.42 -7.69 -2.10
CA SER A 56 -2.48 -8.00 -1.03
C SER A 56 -1.15 -8.50 -1.57
N LEU A 57 -1.18 -9.44 -2.53
CA LEU A 57 0.02 -9.98 -3.18
C LEU A 57 0.76 -8.95 -4.04
N ILE A 58 0.03 -8.03 -4.66
CA ILE A 58 0.61 -6.93 -5.45
C ILE A 58 1.30 -5.92 -4.53
N PHE A 59 0.66 -5.51 -3.43
CA PHE A 59 1.26 -4.58 -2.47
C PHE A 59 2.47 -5.17 -1.75
N LEU A 60 2.29 -6.33 -1.10
CA LEU A 60 3.12 -7.50 -1.36
C LEU A 60 4.50 -7.29 -2.01
N ALA A 61 4.51 -7.62 -3.31
CA ALA A 61 5.64 -7.49 -4.20
C ALA A 61 6.20 -6.06 -4.22
N GLY A 62 5.35 -5.03 -4.33
CA GLY A 62 5.79 -3.63 -4.36
C GLY A 62 6.61 -3.23 -3.14
N GLU A 63 6.24 -3.74 -1.97
CA GLU A 63 6.97 -3.51 -0.74
C GLU A 63 8.30 -4.24 -0.69
N VAL A 64 8.38 -5.46 -1.21
CA VAL A 64 9.65 -6.18 -1.38
C VAL A 64 10.60 -5.34 -2.23
N PHE A 65 10.12 -4.80 -3.37
CA PHE A 65 10.91 -3.89 -4.22
C PHE A 65 11.32 -2.60 -3.48
N ALA A 66 10.47 -2.07 -2.60
CA ALA A 66 10.74 -0.85 -1.84
C ALA A 66 11.89 -0.99 -0.83
N LEU A 67 12.27 -2.22 -0.46
CA LEU A 67 13.35 -2.49 0.49
C LEU A 67 14.74 -2.39 -0.17
N PHE A 68 14.81 -2.51 -1.49
CA PHE A 68 16.06 -2.37 -2.21
C PHE A 68 16.45 -0.90 -2.37
N ARG A 69 17.73 -0.66 -2.62
CA ARG A 69 18.22 0.69 -2.97
C ARG A 69 17.96 0.96 -4.44
N PHE A 70 17.94 2.24 -4.80
CA PHE A 70 17.96 2.67 -6.20
C PHE A 70 19.12 1.97 -6.94
N PRO A 71 18.90 1.39 -8.13
CA PRO A 71 17.71 1.51 -8.99
C PRO A 71 16.64 0.42 -8.80
N PHE A 72 16.89 -0.59 -7.97
CA PHE A 72 16.01 -1.76 -7.86
C PHE A 72 14.67 -1.49 -7.16
N ASN A 73 14.49 -0.31 -6.55
CA ASN A 73 13.20 0.13 -6.01
C ASN A 73 12.27 0.80 -7.04
N LEU A 74 12.73 1.02 -8.28
CA LEU A 74 11.94 1.62 -9.36
C LEU A 74 10.64 0.88 -9.71
N PRO A 75 10.53 -0.46 -9.59
CA PRO A 75 9.25 -1.15 -9.80
C PRO A 75 8.18 -0.85 -8.74
N THR A 76 8.58 -0.35 -7.56
CA THR A 76 7.68 -0.11 -6.42
C THR A 76 6.43 0.71 -6.78
N PRO A 77 6.54 1.87 -7.46
CA PRO A 77 5.39 2.68 -7.83
C PRO A 77 4.44 1.97 -8.79
N ILE A 78 4.96 1.11 -9.68
CA ILE A 78 4.14 0.33 -10.61
C ILE A 78 3.27 -0.65 -9.84
N PHE A 79 3.88 -1.47 -8.97
CA PHE A 79 3.11 -2.40 -8.12
C PHE A 79 2.08 -1.68 -7.27
N LYS A 80 2.44 -0.53 -6.67
CA LYS A 80 1.48 0.26 -5.90
C LYS A 80 0.33 0.80 -6.74
N ALA A 81 0.60 1.31 -7.94
CA ALA A 81 -0.42 1.84 -8.83
C ALA A 81 -1.39 0.73 -9.31
N VAL A 82 -0.87 -0.44 -9.69
CA VAL A 82 -1.69 -1.61 -10.03
C VAL A 82 -2.49 -2.07 -8.81
N GLY A 83 -1.87 -2.16 -7.62
CA GLY A 83 -2.58 -2.53 -6.39
C GLY A 83 -3.71 -1.56 -6.05
N SER A 84 -3.51 -0.26 -6.29
CA SER A 84 -4.53 0.76 -6.10
C SER A 84 -5.74 0.62 -7.04
N ILE A 85 -5.58 0.02 -8.22
CA ILE A 85 -6.71 -0.34 -9.10
C ILE A 85 -7.63 -1.34 -8.39
N TYR A 86 -7.07 -2.39 -7.79
CA TYR A 86 -7.86 -3.36 -7.03
C TYR A 86 -8.50 -2.74 -5.78
N VAL A 87 -7.82 -1.79 -5.13
CA VAL A 87 -8.41 -1.05 -4.00
C VAL A 87 -9.62 -0.25 -4.45
N ILE A 88 -9.52 0.50 -5.55
CA ILE A 88 -10.68 1.27 -6.04
C ILE A 88 -11.79 0.35 -6.51
N THR A 89 -11.49 -0.80 -7.15
CA THR A 89 -12.50 -1.82 -7.46
C THR A 89 -13.22 -2.31 -6.21
N PHE A 90 -12.47 -2.66 -5.15
CA PHE A 90 -13.06 -3.12 -3.89
C PHE A 90 -13.92 -2.06 -3.23
N VAL A 91 -13.49 -0.79 -3.25
CA VAL A 91 -14.27 0.35 -2.74
C VAL A 91 -15.56 0.52 -3.54
N LEU A 92 -15.50 0.52 -4.87
CA LEU A 92 -16.70 0.62 -5.71
C LEU A 92 -17.67 -0.55 -5.48
N ASN A 93 -17.16 -1.78 -5.37
CA ASN A 93 -17.97 -2.94 -5.04
C ASN A 93 -18.62 -2.81 -3.66
N THR A 94 -17.90 -2.28 -2.66
CA THR A 94 -18.44 -2.03 -1.32
C THR A 94 -19.57 -1.01 -1.36
N ILE A 95 -19.40 0.09 -2.10
CA ILE A 95 -20.44 1.11 -2.22
C ILE A 95 -21.66 0.54 -2.94
N ASN A 96 -21.48 -0.22 -4.03
CA ASN A 96 -22.58 -0.89 -4.73
C ASN A 96 -23.32 -1.90 -3.83
N PHE A 97 -22.61 -2.63 -2.99
CA PHE A 97 -23.21 -3.52 -2.01
C PHE A 97 -24.03 -2.74 -0.97
N LEU A 98 -23.52 -1.63 -0.44
CA LEU A 98 -24.26 -0.78 0.49
C LEU A 98 -25.51 -0.18 -0.16
N ASP A 99 -25.39 0.29 -1.40
CA ASP A 99 -26.52 0.83 -2.19
C ASP A 99 -27.62 -0.23 -2.37
N PHE A 100 -27.25 -1.47 -2.69
CA PHE A 100 -28.16 -2.61 -2.76
C PHE A 100 -28.87 -2.87 -1.41
N MET A 101 -28.13 -2.83 -0.30
CA MET A 101 -28.69 -3.09 1.03
C MET A 101 -29.70 -2.04 1.48
N ILE A 102 -29.51 -0.77 1.10
CA ILE A 102 -30.42 0.33 1.45
C ILE A 102 -31.44 0.67 0.35
N LYS A 103 -31.44 -0.08 -0.77
CA LYS A 103 -32.23 0.22 -1.98
C LYS A 103 -32.03 1.65 -2.49
N GLY A 104 -30.79 2.11 -2.48
CA GLY A 104 -30.41 3.42 -2.99
C GLY A 104 -30.31 3.45 -4.52
N THR A 105 -29.89 4.60 -5.05
CA THR A 105 -29.69 4.85 -6.50
C THR A 105 -28.26 5.31 -6.82
N ALA A 106 -27.34 5.21 -5.87
CA ALA A 106 -25.97 5.70 -6.05
C ALA A 106 -25.19 4.88 -7.09
N SER A 107 -25.47 3.58 -7.17
CA SER A 107 -24.76 2.63 -8.05
C SER A 107 -24.75 3.05 -9.52
N ASP A 108 -25.80 3.68 -10.03
CA ASP A 108 -25.86 4.12 -11.43
C ASP A 108 -24.95 5.34 -11.70
N VAL A 109 -24.86 6.27 -10.75
CA VAL A 109 -23.92 7.40 -10.84
C VAL A 109 -22.47 6.89 -10.73
N LEU A 110 -22.24 5.91 -9.87
CA LEU A 110 -20.92 5.32 -9.62
C LEU A 110 -20.37 4.53 -10.82
N LYS A 111 -21.22 3.94 -11.68
CA LYS A 111 -20.74 3.28 -12.91
C LYS A 111 -20.00 4.24 -13.84
N GLY A 112 -20.54 5.46 -14.03
CA GLY A 112 -19.91 6.48 -14.87
C GLY A 112 -18.61 7.01 -14.28
N ILE A 113 -18.60 7.30 -12.98
CA ILE A 113 -17.41 7.80 -12.27
C ILE A 113 -16.33 6.72 -12.18
N GLY A 114 -16.73 5.47 -11.96
CA GLY A 114 -15.83 4.33 -11.78
C GLY A 114 -14.87 4.16 -12.95
N PHE A 115 -15.34 4.33 -14.19
CA PHE A 115 -14.50 4.22 -15.37
C PHE A 115 -13.33 5.23 -15.37
N MET A 116 -13.58 6.48 -14.96
CA MET A 116 -12.55 7.52 -14.89
C MET A 116 -11.67 7.40 -13.64
N ALA A 117 -12.21 6.85 -12.55
CA ALA A 117 -11.47 6.67 -11.32
C ALA A 117 -10.24 5.77 -11.50
N TYR A 118 -10.34 4.71 -12.31
CA TYR A 118 -9.23 3.77 -12.55
C TYR A 118 -7.96 4.43 -13.11
N PRO A 119 -7.98 5.08 -14.30
CA PRO A 119 -6.79 5.71 -14.86
C PRO A 119 -6.29 6.87 -14.00
N ILE A 120 -7.18 7.66 -13.39
CA ILE A 120 -6.80 8.80 -12.54
C ILE A 120 -6.02 8.31 -11.32
N VAL A 121 -6.58 7.35 -10.56
CA VAL A 121 -5.92 6.79 -9.38
C VAL A 121 -4.60 6.13 -9.76
N PHE A 122 -4.57 5.37 -10.85
CA PHE A 122 -3.34 4.74 -11.33
C PHE A 122 -2.24 5.77 -11.61
N LEU A 123 -2.54 6.81 -12.39
CA LEU A 123 -1.58 7.86 -12.75
C LEU A 123 -1.11 8.65 -11.52
N VAL A 124 -2.03 9.05 -10.64
CA VAL A 124 -1.69 9.80 -9.42
C VAL A 124 -0.74 8.98 -8.54
N VAL A 125 -1.06 7.72 -8.27
CA VAL A 125 -0.22 6.85 -7.43
C VAL A 125 1.14 6.60 -8.08
N LEU A 126 1.18 6.42 -9.40
CA LEU A 126 2.41 6.20 -10.15
C LEU A 126 3.33 7.43 -10.10
N ILE A 127 2.80 8.61 -10.42
CA ILE A 127 3.54 9.88 -10.46
C ILE A 127 4.08 10.23 -9.07
N VAL A 128 3.22 10.20 -8.05
CA VAL A 128 3.62 10.48 -6.66
C VAL A 128 4.65 9.47 -6.18
N GLY A 129 4.52 8.20 -6.58
CA GLY A 129 5.48 7.15 -6.25
C GLY A 129 6.87 7.42 -6.84
N TYR A 130 6.96 7.81 -8.11
CA TYR A 130 8.23 8.14 -8.74
C TYR A 130 8.86 9.41 -8.17
N ILE A 131 8.09 10.48 -7.96
CA ILE A 131 8.58 11.72 -7.32
C ILE A 131 9.24 11.40 -5.97
N ASN A 132 8.63 10.51 -5.17
CA ASN A 132 9.17 10.08 -3.89
C ASN A 132 10.48 9.28 -3.98
N ILE A 133 10.70 8.52 -5.05
CA ILE A 133 11.95 7.78 -5.26
C ILE A 133 13.06 8.74 -5.68
N PHE A 134 12.79 9.60 -6.66
CA PHE A 134 13.80 10.53 -7.19
C PHE A 134 14.19 11.61 -6.18
N SER A 135 13.24 12.19 -5.45
CA SER A 135 13.53 13.17 -4.39
C SER A 135 14.46 12.61 -3.31
N LYS A 136 14.24 11.36 -2.88
CA LYS A 136 15.11 10.67 -1.91
C LYS A 136 16.48 10.29 -2.47
N GLY A 137 16.54 9.97 -3.76
CA GLY A 137 17.80 9.70 -4.47
C GLY A 137 18.67 10.95 -4.60
N LEU A 138 18.06 12.10 -4.89
CA LEU A 138 18.74 13.39 -5.08
C LEU A 138 19.12 14.08 -3.76
N ALA A 139 18.38 13.85 -2.66
CA ALA A 139 18.63 14.49 -1.37
C ALA A 139 19.90 13.99 -0.62
N LYS A 140 20.70 13.07 -1.18
CA LYS A 140 21.97 12.60 -0.59
C LYS A 140 23.20 13.39 -1.11
N LYS A 141 23.31 14.68 -0.76
CA LYS A 141 24.57 15.48 -0.67
C LYS A 141 24.19 16.86 -0.11
N PRO A 142 24.57 17.24 1.14
CA PRO A 142 25.93 17.73 1.43
C PRO A 142 26.42 17.59 2.91
N GLN A 143 25.99 16.61 3.72
CA GLN A 143 26.40 16.58 5.15
C GLN A 143 27.81 15.99 5.44
N GLN A 144 28.41 15.25 4.51
CA GLN A 144 29.75 14.67 4.73
C GLN A 144 30.90 15.68 4.61
N HIS A 145 30.75 16.76 3.84
CA HIS A 145 31.79 17.80 3.76
C HIS A 145 31.79 18.73 4.97
N GLN A 146 30.64 19.10 5.56
CA GLN A 146 30.64 19.98 6.74
C GLN A 146 31.27 19.32 7.98
N HIS A 147 31.05 18.03 8.22
CA HIS A 147 31.65 17.35 9.38
C HIS A 147 33.18 17.16 9.24
N GLN A 148 33.69 17.02 8.02
CA GLN A 148 35.13 16.98 7.75
C GLN A 148 35.76 18.37 7.89
N THR A 149 35.15 19.43 7.33
CA THR A 149 35.68 20.80 7.45
C THR A 149 35.71 21.28 8.90
N ILE A 150 34.67 20.99 9.69
CA ILE A 150 34.61 21.36 11.11
C ILE A 150 35.67 20.59 11.93
N ARG A 151 35.90 19.30 11.64
CA ARG A 151 36.98 18.54 12.29
C ARG A 151 38.36 19.08 11.93
N HIS A 152 38.63 19.36 10.66
CA HIS A 152 39.92 19.93 10.25
C HIS A 152 40.17 21.31 10.87
N HIS A 153 39.15 22.19 10.94
CA HIS A 153 39.28 23.49 11.60
C HIS A 153 39.50 23.36 13.11
N ARG A 154 38.80 22.45 13.81
CA ARG A 154 39.04 22.21 15.24
C ARG A 154 40.44 21.66 15.53
N VAL A 155 40.98 20.81 14.66
CA VAL A 155 42.35 20.27 14.81
C VAL A 155 43.40 21.35 14.55
N GLN A 156 43.20 22.20 13.55
CA GLN A 156 44.11 23.32 13.26
C GLN A 156 44.08 24.39 14.36
N ALA A 157 42.91 24.74 14.89
CA ALA A 157 42.77 25.68 16.01
C ALA A 157 43.46 25.18 17.28
N ARG A 158 43.38 23.87 17.57
CA ARG A 158 44.11 23.25 18.70
C ARG A 158 45.62 23.26 18.53
N ARG A 159 46.14 23.19 17.30
CA ARG A 159 47.59 23.27 17.04
C ARG A 159 48.15 24.68 17.22
N LYS A 160 47.40 25.72 16.85
CA LYS A 160 47.83 27.12 17.05
C LYS A 160 47.89 27.55 18.52
N LYS A 161 47.11 26.94 19.42
CA LYS A 161 47.08 27.27 20.86
C LYS A 161 48.21 26.63 21.68
N LYS A 162 49.05 25.78 21.06
CA LYS A 162 50.15 25.04 21.71
C LYS A 162 51.55 25.55 21.33
N ARG A 163 51.64 26.58 20.49
CA ARG A 163 52.88 27.35 20.22
C ARG A 163 52.71 28.72 20.86
#